data_AF-A0A7W5YI37-F1
#
_entry.id   AF-A0A7W5YI37-F1
#
_cell.length_a   1.000
_cell.length_b   1.000
_cell.length_c   1.000
_cell.angle_alpha   90.00
_cell.angle_beta   90.00
_cell.angle_gamma   90.00
#
_symmetry.space_group_name_H-M   'P 1'
#
loop_
_entity.id
_entity.type
_entity.pdbx_description
1 polymer ?
#
loop_
_entity_poly.entity_id
_entity_poly.type
_entity_poly.pdbx_seq_one_letter_code
_entity_poly.pdbx_strand_id
1 'polypeptide(L)'
;MSVAAREFTSAAEMLSHAAVVHARLLKPLTGPVAKVEAAPVPTVQPIRRFFAKQLPAWESGLLTFDAHVVAYRVALSISSFSISGVVRSPNWELPKIRRSIRDIVLEVLENFPGITIDNVQSHRRTRDVIDPRQEAMFEVYMQRPDLSLPMIGRWFRRDHTTVLHAVGKIKAKRGIA
;
A
#
# COMPACT_ATOMS: atom_id res chain seq x y z
N MET A 1 -2.83 72.80 10.20
CA MET A 1 -1.87 73.35 11.17
C MET A 1 -1.15 74.51 10.51
N SER A 2 -1.40 75.74 10.94
CA SER A 2 -0.62 76.91 10.49
C SER A 2 0.73 76.88 11.19
N VAL A 3 1.81 76.65 10.44
CA VAL A 3 3.18 76.75 10.97
C VAL A 3 3.66 78.17 10.68
N ALA A 4 3.64 79.05 11.68
CA ALA A 4 4.23 80.37 11.56
C ALA A 4 5.77 80.24 11.60
N ALA A 5 6.46 80.80 10.61
CA ALA A 5 7.92 80.92 10.63
C ALA A 5 8.31 81.88 11.76
N ARG A 6 9.35 81.53 12.54
CA ARG A 6 9.88 82.42 13.58
C ARG A 6 10.87 83.38 12.95
N GLU A 7 10.74 84.67 13.24
CA GLU A 7 11.73 85.68 12.87
C GLU A 7 12.83 85.73 13.93
N PHE A 8 14.10 85.73 13.51
CA PHE A 8 15.27 85.85 14.39
C PHE A 8 15.90 87.21 14.19
N THR A 9 16.17 87.96 15.27
CA THR A 9 16.72 89.32 15.17
C THR A 9 18.25 89.35 15.12
N SER A 10 18.91 88.23 15.48
CA SER A 10 20.37 88.09 15.43
C SER A 10 20.79 86.66 15.09
N ALA A 11 21.95 86.52 14.43
CA ALA A 11 22.55 85.22 14.12
C ALA A 11 22.85 84.39 15.39
N ALA A 12 23.20 85.06 16.51
CA ALA A 12 23.44 84.40 17.78
C ALA A 12 22.16 83.75 18.34
N GLU A 13 21.00 84.42 18.18
CA GLU A 13 19.70 83.86 18.57
C GLU A 13 19.35 82.64 17.72
N MET A 14 19.59 82.71 16.41
CA MET A 14 19.35 81.59 15.49
C MET A 14 20.16 80.35 15.87
N LEU A 15 21.46 80.52 16.19
CA LEU A 15 22.32 79.42 16.61
C LEU A 15 21.91 78.85 17.98
N SER A 16 21.54 79.71 18.93
CA SER A 16 21.05 79.26 20.24
C SER A 16 19.74 78.47 20.13
N HIS A 17 18.83 78.92 19.27
CA HIS A 17 17.57 78.24 19.00
C HIS A 17 17.80 76.89 18.32
N ALA A 18 18.69 76.84 17.32
CA ALA A 18 19.10 75.60 16.67
C ALA A 18 19.70 74.60 17.66
N ALA A 19 20.57 75.05 18.56
CA ALA A 19 21.16 74.20 19.61
C ALA A 19 20.10 73.64 20.57
N VAL A 20 19.10 74.44 20.95
CA VAL A 20 17.98 74.00 21.80
C VAL A 20 17.10 72.97 21.09
N VAL A 21 16.77 73.21 19.82
CA VAL A 21 15.99 72.25 19.01
C VAL A 21 16.76 70.94 18.85
N HIS A 22 18.05 71.01 18.53
CA HIS A 22 18.92 69.86 18.38
C HIS A 22 19.01 69.03 19.66
N ALA A 23 19.21 69.69 20.82
CA ALA A 23 19.24 69.02 22.12
C ALA A 23 17.90 68.38 22.49
N ARG A 24 16.77 69.00 22.12
CA ARG A 24 15.42 68.46 22.37
C ARG A 24 15.12 67.23 21.52
N LEU A 25 15.49 67.25 20.24
CA LEU A 25 15.21 66.16 19.31
C LEU A 25 16.12 64.95 19.56
N LEU A 26 17.36 65.18 19.98
CA LEU A 26 18.37 64.12 20.15
C LEU A 26 18.51 63.59 21.58
N LYS A 27 17.75 64.11 22.55
CA LYS A 27 17.60 63.42 23.84
C LYS A 27 16.62 62.27 23.66
N PRO A 28 17.06 61.00 23.68
CA PRO A 28 16.11 59.90 23.72
C PRO A 28 15.33 60.01 25.04
N LEU A 29 14.01 59.80 24.99
CA LEU A 29 13.18 59.70 26.20
C LEU A 29 13.46 58.37 26.91
N THR A 30 14.69 58.19 27.41
CA THR A 30 15.07 57.05 28.24
C THR A 30 14.81 57.39 29.70
N GLY A 31 13.54 57.60 30.03
CA GLY A 31 13.06 57.33 31.38
C GLY A 31 12.75 55.84 31.48
N PRO A 32 12.93 55.20 32.66
CA PRO A 32 12.42 53.86 32.84
C PRO A 32 10.90 53.93 32.66
N VAL A 33 10.39 53.40 31.55
CA VAL A 33 8.96 53.17 31.40
C VAL A 33 8.61 52.19 32.50
N ALA A 34 7.85 52.64 33.50
CA ALA A 34 7.34 51.76 34.54
C ALA A 34 6.66 50.59 33.83
N LYS A 35 7.24 49.40 33.97
CA LYS A 35 6.73 48.20 33.33
C LYS A 35 5.34 48.00 33.93
N VAL A 36 4.31 48.29 33.14
CA VAL A 36 2.93 48.01 33.55
C VAL A 36 2.87 46.50 33.75
N GLU A 37 2.83 46.07 35.00
CA GLU A 37 2.63 44.67 35.34
C GLU A 37 1.24 44.30 34.85
N ALA A 38 1.18 43.67 33.68
CA ALA A 38 -0.06 43.16 33.13
C ALA A 38 -0.68 42.22 34.16
N ALA A 39 -1.96 42.44 34.48
CA ALA A 39 -2.74 41.57 35.35
C ALA A 39 -2.51 40.10 34.97
N PRO A 40 -2.43 39.17 35.94
CA PRO A 40 -2.16 37.77 35.64
C PRO A 40 -3.24 37.23 34.72
N VAL A 41 -2.91 37.10 33.44
CA VAL A 41 -3.78 36.46 32.46
C VAL A 41 -3.97 35.02 32.96
N PRO A 42 -5.23 34.53 33.12
CA PRO A 42 -5.45 33.16 33.55
C PRO A 42 -4.72 32.26 32.55
N THR A 43 -3.79 31.46 33.07
CA THR A 43 -2.96 30.58 32.24
C THR A 43 -3.84 29.45 31.73
N VAL A 44 -4.52 29.68 30.61
CA VAL A 44 -5.19 28.61 29.87
C VAL A 44 -4.08 27.70 29.40
N GLN A 45 -3.92 26.55 30.04
CA GLN A 45 -2.97 25.56 29.58
C GLN A 45 -3.31 25.26 28.12
N PRO A 46 -2.33 25.33 27.19
CA PRO A 46 -2.61 24.98 25.82
C PRO A 46 -3.07 23.52 25.82
N ILE A 47 -4.29 23.27 25.33
CA ILE A 47 -4.76 21.91 25.07
C ILE A 47 -3.73 21.29 24.14
N ARG A 48 -2.89 20.39 24.66
CA ARG A 48 -1.94 19.63 23.85
C ARG A 48 -2.77 18.77 22.91
N ARG A 49 -2.98 19.27 21.68
CA ARG A 49 -3.52 18.46 20.60
C ARG A 49 -2.44 17.43 20.30
N PHE A 50 -2.59 16.24 20.87
CA PHE A 50 -1.92 15.08 20.36
C PHE A 50 -2.50 14.85 18.96
N PHE A 51 -1.87 15.45 17.96
CA PHE A 51 -2.04 14.97 16.60
C PHE A 51 -1.41 13.59 16.61
N ALA A 52 -2.20 12.56 16.91
CA ALA A 52 -1.82 11.20 16.57
C ALA A 52 -1.34 11.27 15.12
N LYS A 53 -0.11 10.81 14.86
CA LYS A 53 0.46 10.80 13.52
C LYS A 53 -0.61 10.21 12.62
N GLN A 54 -1.18 11.01 11.71
CA GLN A 54 -2.21 10.51 10.79
C GLN A 54 -1.52 9.42 9.99
N LEU A 55 -1.76 8.16 10.38
CA LEU A 55 -1.28 7.02 9.64
C LEU A 55 -1.91 7.14 8.25
N PRO A 56 -1.15 6.96 7.15
CA PRO A 56 -1.74 6.90 5.82
C PRO A 56 -2.90 5.90 5.81
N ALA A 57 -3.95 6.16 5.03
CA ALA A 57 -5.17 5.36 5.07
C ALA A 57 -4.92 3.84 4.91
N TRP A 58 -3.88 3.45 4.16
CA TRP A 58 -3.47 2.06 3.96
C TRP A 58 -2.86 1.36 5.19
N GLU A 59 -2.47 2.10 6.22
CA GLU A 59 -2.02 1.60 7.53
C GLU A 59 -3.15 1.64 8.59
N SER A 60 -4.26 2.32 8.30
CA SER A 60 -5.36 2.54 9.27
C SER A 60 -6.32 1.36 9.43
N GLY A 61 -6.20 0.34 8.58
CA GLY A 61 -6.98 -0.89 8.65
C GLY A 61 -6.91 -1.68 7.34
N LEU A 62 -7.54 -2.86 7.31
CA LEU A 62 -7.81 -3.62 6.08
C LEU A 62 -8.74 -2.80 5.19
N LEU A 63 -8.20 -1.83 4.47
CA LEU A 63 -8.87 -1.26 3.31
C LEU A 63 -8.99 -2.41 2.31
N THR A 64 -10.15 -3.06 2.27
CA THR A 64 -10.60 -3.66 1.02
C THR A 64 -10.77 -2.46 0.08
N PHE A 65 -9.70 -2.10 -0.62
CA PHE A 65 -9.64 -1.05 -1.64
C PHE A 65 -10.86 -1.12 -2.60
N ASP A 66 -11.41 -2.32 -2.73
CA ASP A 66 -12.56 -2.69 -3.55
C ASP A 66 -13.94 -2.70 -2.86
N ALA A 67 -14.09 -2.28 -1.59
CA ALA A 67 -15.40 -2.29 -0.92
C ALA A 67 -16.46 -1.51 -1.71
N HIS A 68 -16.08 -0.36 -2.27
CA HIS A 68 -16.98 0.45 -3.08
C HIS A 68 -17.29 -0.21 -4.43
N VAL A 69 -16.32 -0.93 -5.03
CA VAL A 69 -16.51 -1.66 -6.29
C VAL A 69 -17.46 -2.84 -6.07
N VAL A 70 -17.30 -3.57 -4.97
CA VAL A 70 -18.21 -4.64 -4.55
C VAL A 70 -19.60 -4.07 -4.28
N ALA A 71 -19.72 -2.99 -3.51
CA ALA A 71 -21.00 -2.33 -3.22
C ALA A 71 -21.69 -1.80 -4.49
N TYR A 72 -20.94 -1.17 -5.40
CA TYR A 72 -21.46 -0.68 -6.68
C TYR A 72 -21.94 -1.82 -7.58
N ARG A 73 -21.19 -2.92 -7.64
CA ARG A 73 -21.58 -4.12 -8.40
C ARG A 73 -22.81 -4.82 -7.79
N VAL A 74 -22.93 -4.84 -6.47
CA VAL A 74 -24.14 -5.31 -5.75
C VAL A 74 -25.33 -4.38 -6.04
N ALA A 75 -25.15 -3.07 -5.97
CA ALA A 75 -26.22 -2.09 -6.24
C ALA A 75 -26.74 -2.18 -7.69
N LEU A 76 -25.84 -2.34 -8.67
CA LEU A 76 -26.19 -2.61 -10.08
C LEU A 76 -26.98 -3.92 -10.23
N SER A 77 -26.65 -4.95 -9.45
CA SER A 77 -27.37 -6.24 -9.46
C SER A 77 -28.79 -6.13 -8.88
N ILE A 78 -29.00 -5.26 -7.90
CA ILE A 78 -30.32 -4.97 -7.32
C ILE A 78 -31.13 -4.09 -8.27
N SER A 79 -30.48 -3.13 -8.95
CA SER A 79 -31.15 -2.24 -9.91
C SER A 79 -31.60 -2.94 -11.19
N SER A 80 -30.98 -4.06 -11.56
CA SER A 80 -31.32 -4.83 -12.77
C SER A 80 -32.39 -5.90 -12.51
N PHE A 81 -33.11 -5.80 -11.39
CA PHE A 81 -34.24 -6.63 -11.00
C PHE A 81 -35.42 -6.44 -11.96
N SER A 82 -35.36 -7.12 -13.10
CA SER A 82 -36.44 -7.22 -14.08
C SER A 82 -37.37 -8.37 -13.69
N ILE A 83 -38.60 -8.00 -13.28
CA ILE A 83 -39.96 -8.62 -13.33
C ILE A 83 -40.13 -10.16 -13.37
N SER A 84 -39.16 -10.93 -13.86
CA SER A 84 -39.23 -12.39 -14.07
C SER A 84 -38.98 -13.26 -12.82
N GLY A 85 -38.66 -12.68 -11.66
CA GLY A 85 -38.56 -13.42 -10.38
C GLY A 85 -37.43 -14.46 -10.29
N VAL A 86 -36.63 -14.66 -11.33
CA VAL A 86 -35.47 -15.57 -11.31
C VAL A 86 -34.23 -14.80 -10.89
N VAL A 87 -33.80 -15.01 -9.64
CA VAL A 87 -32.47 -14.55 -9.18
C VAL A 87 -31.41 -15.36 -9.93
N ARG A 88 -30.92 -14.83 -11.05
CA ARG A 88 -29.59 -15.22 -11.53
C ARG A 88 -28.60 -14.62 -10.56
N SER A 89 -28.09 -15.44 -9.64
CA SER A 89 -26.87 -15.08 -8.91
C SER A 89 -25.85 -14.65 -9.95
N PRO A 90 -25.28 -13.44 -9.86
CA PRO A 90 -24.08 -13.11 -10.61
C PRO A 90 -23.10 -14.26 -10.36
N ASN A 91 -22.51 -14.78 -11.42
CA ASN A 91 -21.59 -15.91 -11.44
C ASN A 91 -20.25 -15.61 -10.73
N TRP A 92 -20.31 -14.99 -9.55
CA TRP A 92 -19.21 -14.88 -8.60
C TRP A 92 -18.91 -16.29 -8.07
N GLU A 93 -18.27 -17.09 -8.91
CA GLU A 93 -17.53 -18.23 -8.41
C GLU A 93 -16.58 -17.66 -7.36
N LEU A 94 -16.79 -18.04 -6.09
CA LEU A 94 -15.78 -17.86 -5.04
C LEU A 94 -14.42 -18.25 -5.65
N PRO A 95 -13.33 -17.52 -5.38
CA PRO A 95 -12.02 -17.89 -5.92
C PRO A 95 -11.79 -19.36 -5.57
N LYS A 96 -11.85 -20.23 -6.58
CA LYS A 96 -11.72 -21.68 -6.41
C LYS A 96 -10.41 -21.88 -5.65
N ILE A 97 -10.49 -22.38 -4.41
CA ILE A 97 -9.32 -22.63 -3.58
C ILE A 97 -8.41 -23.53 -4.42
N ARG A 98 -7.30 -22.96 -4.90
CA ARG A 98 -6.38 -23.66 -5.79
C ARG A 98 -5.68 -24.73 -4.95
N ARG A 99 -5.83 -26.01 -5.34
CA ARG A 99 -5.12 -27.12 -4.68
C ARG A 99 -3.61 -26.88 -4.68
N SER A 100 -2.92 -27.25 -3.62
CA SER A 100 -1.46 -27.11 -3.58
C SER A 100 -0.80 -28.15 -4.51
N ILE A 101 0.41 -27.86 -5.00
CA ILE A 101 1.18 -28.82 -5.82
C ILE A 101 1.38 -30.14 -5.06
N ARG A 102 1.58 -30.04 -3.74
CA ARG A 102 1.82 -31.19 -2.88
C ARG A 102 0.60 -32.12 -2.84
N ASP A 103 -0.60 -31.56 -2.72
CA ASP A 103 -1.84 -32.34 -2.65
C ASP A 103 -2.09 -33.07 -3.97
N ILE A 104 -1.86 -32.40 -5.09
CA ILE A 104 -1.99 -32.98 -6.44
C ILE A 104 -1.01 -34.15 -6.60
N VAL A 105 0.25 -33.98 -6.16
CA VAL A 105 1.27 -35.03 -6.26
C VAL A 105 0.92 -36.22 -5.35
N LEU A 106 0.38 -35.97 -4.15
CA LEU A 106 -0.06 -37.03 -3.24
C LEU A 106 -1.17 -37.88 -3.87
N GLU A 107 -2.19 -37.25 -4.45
CA GLU A 107 -3.29 -37.91 -5.16
C GLU A 107 -2.76 -38.80 -6.30
N VAL A 108 -1.78 -38.32 -7.07
CA VAL A 108 -1.15 -39.13 -8.12
C VAL A 108 -0.41 -40.34 -7.53
N LEU A 109 0.31 -40.15 -6.43
CA LEU A 109 1.12 -41.19 -5.78
C LEU A 109 0.28 -42.31 -5.16
N GLU A 110 -1.01 -42.10 -4.90
CA GLU A 110 -1.92 -43.18 -4.47
C GLU A 110 -1.98 -44.32 -5.50
N ASN A 111 -1.76 -44.02 -6.79
CA ASN A 111 -1.70 -45.02 -7.85
C ASN A 111 -0.34 -45.74 -7.96
N PHE A 112 0.66 -45.31 -7.18
CA PHE A 112 2.04 -45.81 -7.25
C PHE A 112 2.55 -46.22 -5.85
N PRO A 113 2.28 -47.46 -5.42
CA PRO A 113 2.64 -47.90 -4.08
C PRO A 113 4.16 -47.92 -3.88
N GLY A 114 4.60 -47.50 -2.69
CA GLY A 114 6.01 -47.50 -2.28
C GLY A 114 6.82 -46.26 -2.70
N ILE A 115 6.19 -45.28 -3.34
CA ILE A 115 6.86 -44.07 -3.82
C ILE A 115 6.44 -42.87 -3.00
N THR A 116 7.43 -42.19 -2.42
CA THR A 116 7.22 -40.98 -1.61
C THR A 116 7.48 -39.70 -2.40
N ILE A 117 7.04 -38.56 -1.88
CA ILE A 117 7.29 -37.24 -2.48
C ILE A 117 8.80 -36.99 -2.67
N ASP A 118 9.63 -37.42 -1.71
CA ASP A 118 11.08 -37.25 -1.79
C ASP A 118 11.67 -38.03 -2.97
N ASN A 119 11.14 -39.20 -3.29
CA ASN A 119 11.54 -39.96 -4.46
C ASN A 119 11.21 -39.19 -5.75
N VAL A 120 10.02 -38.57 -5.80
CA VAL A 120 9.61 -37.75 -6.94
C VAL A 120 10.51 -36.52 -7.11
N GLN A 121 10.96 -35.87 -6.03
CA GLN A 121 11.92 -34.76 -6.09
C GLN A 121 13.38 -35.21 -6.23
N SER A 122 13.68 -36.49 -6.07
CA SER A 122 15.04 -37.02 -6.12
C SER A 122 15.65 -36.91 -7.52
N HIS A 123 16.98 -36.97 -7.58
CA HIS A 123 17.70 -37.00 -8.85
C HIS A 123 17.63 -38.37 -9.57
N ARG A 124 17.10 -39.41 -8.91
CA ARG A 124 17.04 -40.79 -9.42
C ARG A 124 16.25 -40.90 -10.71
N ARG A 125 16.79 -41.69 -11.64
CA ARG A 125 16.27 -41.91 -13.01
C ARG A 125 15.86 -43.37 -13.28
N THR A 126 15.46 -44.10 -12.26
CA THR A 126 14.87 -45.44 -12.44
C THR A 126 13.44 -45.32 -12.94
N ARG A 127 13.00 -46.27 -13.77
CA ARG A 127 11.66 -46.26 -14.38
C ARG A 127 10.56 -46.15 -13.33
N ASP A 128 10.70 -46.89 -12.24
CA ASP A 128 9.77 -46.90 -11.11
C ASP A 128 9.47 -45.49 -10.58
N VAL A 129 10.44 -44.57 -10.60
CA VAL A 129 10.29 -43.20 -10.11
C VAL A 129 10.01 -42.20 -11.23
N ILE A 130 10.49 -42.47 -12.45
CA ILE A 130 10.27 -41.58 -13.60
C ILE A 130 8.79 -41.56 -13.99
N ASP A 131 8.18 -42.73 -14.11
CA ASP A 131 6.79 -42.85 -14.55
C ASP A 131 5.81 -42.07 -13.64
N PRO A 132 5.81 -42.22 -12.30
CA PRO A 132 4.97 -41.41 -11.41
C PRO A 132 5.33 -39.92 -11.42
N ARG A 133 6.62 -39.58 -11.56
CA ARG A 133 7.04 -38.17 -11.63
C ARG A 133 6.47 -37.48 -12.87
N GLN A 134 6.48 -38.16 -14.02
CA GLN A 134 5.94 -37.64 -15.27
C GLN A 134 4.41 -37.48 -15.18
N GLU A 135 3.72 -38.43 -14.56
CA GLU A 135 2.29 -38.34 -14.29
C GLU A 135 1.97 -37.15 -13.37
N ALA A 136 2.74 -36.98 -12.29
CA ALA A 136 2.57 -35.88 -11.35
C ALA A 136 2.84 -34.51 -12.00
N MET A 137 3.87 -34.40 -12.85
CA MET A 137 4.15 -33.17 -13.61
C MET A 137 2.99 -32.81 -14.55
N PHE A 138 2.38 -33.80 -15.20
CA PHE A 138 1.25 -33.61 -16.09
C PHE A 138 -0.01 -33.16 -15.33
N GLU A 139 -0.36 -33.80 -14.21
CA GLU A 139 -1.51 -33.43 -13.40
C GLU A 139 -1.38 -32.03 -12.80
N VAL A 140 -0.19 -31.66 -12.32
CA VAL A 140 0.08 -30.30 -11.85
C VAL A 140 -0.11 -29.29 -12.98
N TYR A 141 0.39 -29.58 -14.19
CA TYR A 141 0.22 -28.70 -15.35
C TYR A 141 -1.26 -28.53 -15.75
N MET A 142 -2.06 -29.59 -15.70
CA MET A 142 -3.50 -29.54 -16.01
C MET A 142 -4.32 -28.79 -14.94
N GLN A 143 -4.05 -29.05 -13.66
CA GLN A 143 -4.84 -28.49 -12.56
C GLN A 143 -4.42 -27.07 -12.16
N ARG A 144 -3.17 -26.68 -12.45
CA ARG A 144 -2.58 -25.37 -12.09
C ARG A 144 -2.06 -24.63 -13.33
N PRO A 145 -2.96 -24.17 -14.23
CA PRO A 145 -2.58 -23.39 -15.40
C PRO A 145 -2.00 -22.01 -15.06
N ASP A 146 -2.14 -21.57 -13.81
CA ASP A 146 -1.52 -20.36 -13.27
C ASP A 146 0.00 -20.48 -13.11
N LEU A 147 0.54 -21.70 -13.03
CA LEU A 147 1.96 -21.94 -12.86
C LEU A 147 2.67 -22.04 -14.22
N SER A 148 3.79 -21.34 -14.35
CA SER A 148 4.67 -21.50 -15.52
C SER A 148 5.48 -22.81 -15.43
N LEU A 149 5.88 -23.34 -16.59
CA LEU A 149 6.73 -24.56 -16.67
C LEU A 149 8.01 -24.47 -15.82
N PRO A 150 8.72 -23.31 -15.75
CA PRO A 150 9.85 -23.14 -14.83
C PRO A 150 9.49 -23.23 -13.36
N MET A 151 8.32 -22.74 -12.95
CA MET A 151 7.88 -22.85 -11.56
C MET A 151 7.57 -24.29 -11.17
N ILE A 152 6.89 -25.03 -12.06
CA ILE A 152 6.64 -26.46 -11.87
C ILE A 152 7.98 -27.21 -11.77
N GLY A 153 8.88 -26.98 -12.73
CA GLY A 153 10.22 -27.59 -12.73
C GLY A 153 11.00 -27.33 -11.45
N ARG A 154 10.97 -26.09 -10.93
CA ARG A 154 11.62 -25.73 -9.66
C ARG A 154 11.13 -26.58 -8.49
N TRP A 155 9.81 -26.83 -8.39
CA TRP A 155 9.25 -27.68 -7.34
C TRP A 155 9.75 -29.13 -7.43
N PHE A 156 9.79 -29.67 -8.66
CA PHE A 156 10.30 -31.03 -8.92
C PHE A 156 11.85 -31.12 -8.95
N ARG A 157 12.57 -30.01 -8.74
CA ARG A 157 14.03 -29.89 -8.88
C ARG A 157 14.53 -30.34 -10.27
N ARG A 158 13.83 -29.92 -11.34
CA ARG A 158 14.12 -30.24 -12.75
C ARG A 158 14.00 -29.02 -13.66
N ASP A 159 14.62 -29.11 -14.82
CA ASP A 159 14.49 -28.09 -15.86
C ASP A 159 13.07 -28.05 -16.44
N HIS A 160 12.63 -26.87 -16.82
CA HIS A 160 11.31 -26.64 -17.43
C HIS A 160 11.09 -27.43 -18.72
N THR A 161 12.17 -27.73 -19.46
CA THR A 161 12.13 -28.61 -20.65
C THR A 161 11.80 -30.05 -20.29
N THR A 162 12.18 -30.52 -19.10
CA THR A 162 11.80 -31.84 -18.59
C THR A 162 10.30 -31.91 -18.34
N VAL A 163 9.72 -30.85 -17.78
CA VAL A 163 8.27 -30.75 -17.58
C VAL A 163 7.55 -30.73 -18.92
N LEU A 164 8.01 -29.93 -19.88
CA LEU A 164 7.46 -29.90 -21.24
C LEU A 164 7.47 -31.30 -21.88
N HIS A 165 8.59 -32.01 -21.78
CA HIS A 165 8.71 -33.36 -22.32
C HIS A 165 7.79 -34.36 -21.61
N ALA A 166 7.69 -34.29 -20.28
CA ALA A 166 6.77 -35.12 -19.49
C ALA A 166 5.31 -34.91 -19.92
N VAL A 167 4.88 -33.65 -20.04
CA VAL A 167 3.53 -33.29 -20.47
C VAL A 167 3.24 -33.86 -21.87
N GLY A 168 4.14 -33.67 -22.83
CA GLY A 168 3.99 -34.21 -24.18
C GLY A 168 3.90 -35.75 -24.19
N LYS A 169 4.75 -36.43 -23.41
CA LYS A 169 4.74 -37.89 -23.31
C LYS A 169 3.43 -38.43 -22.71
N ILE A 170 2.92 -37.82 -21.63
CA ILE A 170 1.67 -38.25 -21.00
C ILE A 170 0.46 -37.94 -21.88
N LYS A 171 0.42 -36.78 -22.55
CA LYS A 171 -0.61 -36.48 -23.56
C LYS A 171 -0.68 -37.55 -24.65
N ALA A 172 0.46 -37.92 -25.21
CA ALA A 172 0.56 -38.98 -26.21
C ALA A 172 0.09 -40.34 -25.65
N LYS A 173 0.50 -40.68 -24.43
CA LYS A 173 0.09 -41.92 -23.75
C LYS A 173 -1.43 -41.98 -23.49
N ARG A 174 -2.05 -40.85 -23.14
CA ARG A 174 -3.49 -40.73 -22.86
C ARG A 174 -4.35 -40.44 -24.11
N GLY A 175 -3.74 -40.24 -25.28
CA GLY A 175 -4.44 -39.90 -26.52
C GLY A 175 -5.11 -38.52 -26.52
N ILE A 176 -4.64 -37.60 -25.67
CA ILE A 176 -5.16 -36.25 -25.56
C ILE A 176 -4.40 -35.37 -26.55
N ALA A 177 -5.02 -35.05 -27.69
CA ALA A 177 -4.49 -34.12 -28.69
C ALA A 177 -4.53 -32.67 -28.17
#